data_AF-A0A7Y6ZUG6-F1
#
_entry.id   AF-A0A7Y6ZUG6-F1
#
_cell.length_a   1.000
_cell.length_b   1.000
_cell.length_c   1.000
_cell.angle_alpha   90.00
_cell.angle_beta   90.00
_cell.angle_gamma   90.00
#
_symmetry.space_group_name_H-M   'P 1'
#
loop_
_entity.id
_entity.type
_entity.pdbx_description
1 polymer ?
#
loop_
_entity_poly.entity_id
_entity_poly.type
_entity_poly.pdbx_seq_one_letter_code
_entity_poly.pdbx_strand_id
1 'polypeptide(L)'
;MFGRILLFIILLFVIAAGVITALVIEPAPTVTTTSTHQVDNAETVHELLQQIRNSLQDRHSQQRVEISEMQLESLMGFAQRAIPGFSGSVVVSSRKAKLAASVPLPGILDNYYVNLSTLVFPGKGVDIEYVKIGKISIPGDIALNVSVWLVDRFTHSDVASTAASQITQITMADERVVLDMRPLDNLLKQLNVARDNMASVDSEVGLLTTDYLAFLNASSLGQSPSPKSLASYLNLVLNRAATLSESNNKALHNQAALLSLAIYIGDHRIASIAGAQQPVEGDIARPRAPAVLAQRNDLALHFIISAALQIVSQQNITLAIGEFKELMDRALGGSGYSFVDLAADMSGIAFARVAIAENTAEVVQQKATERLRERDIIPSLTGLPEGLSKKEFSRRYKEVDSPAYREQVALIQQRLNDLPLYTP
;
A
#
# COMPACT_ATOMS: atom_id res chain seq x y z
N MET A 1 32.59 -3.07 -45.07
CA MET A 1 31.32 -2.37 -45.33
C MET A 1 30.30 -2.59 -44.20
N PHE A 2 30.08 -3.84 -43.77
CA PHE A 2 29.15 -4.20 -42.69
C PHE A 2 29.38 -3.48 -41.34
N GLY A 3 30.62 -3.38 -40.85
CA GLY A 3 30.92 -2.71 -39.58
C GLY A 3 30.62 -1.20 -39.57
N ARG A 4 30.73 -0.53 -40.72
CA ARG A 4 30.38 0.91 -40.85
C ARG A 4 28.87 1.13 -40.84
N ILE A 5 28.11 0.22 -41.44
CA ILE A 5 26.64 0.25 -41.44
C ILE A 5 26.12 -0.03 -40.03
N LEU A 6 26.67 -1.04 -39.35
CA LEU A 6 26.30 -1.35 -37.96
C LEU A 6 26.59 -0.17 -37.02
N LEU A 7 27.77 0.44 -37.13
CA LEU A 7 28.15 1.59 -36.30
C LEU A 7 27.26 2.81 -36.57
N PHE A 8 26.87 3.03 -37.83
CA PHE A 8 25.92 4.08 -38.20
C PHE A 8 24.52 3.84 -37.62
N ILE A 9 24.03 2.59 -37.65
CA ILE A 9 22.74 2.20 -37.04
C ILE A 9 22.77 2.42 -35.52
N ILE A 10 23.85 2.00 -34.86
CA ILE A 10 24.03 2.22 -33.41
C ILE A 10 24.06 3.71 -33.10
N LEU A 11 24.81 4.51 -33.86
CA LEU A 11 24.87 5.95 -33.66
C LEU A 11 23.50 6.62 -33.84
N LEU A 12 22.75 6.22 -34.87
CA LEU A 12 21.40 6.73 -35.12
C LEU A 12 20.44 6.34 -33.99
N PHE A 13 20.56 5.13 -33.46
CA PHE A 13 19.80 4.69 -32.28
C PHE A 13 20.16 5.51 -31.03
N VAL A 14 21.44 5.78 -30.80
CA VAL A 14 21.90 6.61 -29.67
C VAL A 14 21.40 8.05 -29.80
N ILE A 15 21.46 8.64 -31.00
CA ILE A 15 20.95 10.00 -31.26
C ILE A 15 19.44 10.02 -31.05
N ALA A 16 18.70 9.05 -31.60
CA ALA A 16 17.26 8.95 -31.43
C ALA A 16 16.88 8.79 -29.96
N ALA A 17 17.59 7.94 -29.21
CA ALA A 17 17.42 7.79 -27.77
C ALA A 17 17.69 9.11 -27.03
N GLY A 18 18.78 9.81 -27.35
CA GLY A 18 19.10 11.10 -26.75
C GLY A 18 18.04 12.17 -27.02
N VAL A 19 17.49 12.23 -28.22
CA VAL A 19 16.39 13.14 -28.58
C VAL A 19 15.11 12.77 -27.83
N ILE A 20 14.75 11.48 -27.76
CA ILE A 20 13.58 11.02 -27.00
C ILE A 20 13.71 11.38 -25.52
N THR A 21 14.88 11.12 -24.93
CA THR A 21 15.18 11.51 -23.55
C THR A 21 15.02 13.02 -23.35
N ALA A 22 15.57 13.86 -24.22
CA ALA A 22 15.43 15.31 -24.14
C ALA A 22 13.99 15.84 -24.33
N LEU A 23 13.12 15.07 -24.99
CA LEU A 23 11.71 15.42 -25.18
C LEU A 23 10.81 14.93 -24.03
N VAL A 24 11.17 13.82 -23.38
CA VAL A 24 10.43 13.24 -22.26
C VAL A 24 10.76 13.93 -20.93
N ILE A 25 12.02 14.32 -20.75
CA ILE A 25 12.53 14.89 -19.50
C ILE A 25 12.31 16.40 -19.49
N GLU A 26 11.72 16.91 -18.41
CA GLU A 26 11.46 18.32 -18.21
C GLU A 26 12.06 18.82 -16.87
N PRO A 27 12.50 20.09 -16.78
CA PRO A 27 13.17 20.62 -15.60
C PRO A 27 12.21 21.05 -14.48
N ALA A 28 10.89 20.97 -14.69
CA ALA A 28 9.88 21.41 -13.73
C ALA A 28 8.66 20.48 -13.75
N PRO A 29 8.01 20.26 -12.60
CA PRO A 29 6.78 19.51 -12.53
C PRO A 29 5.61 20.32 -13.10
N THR A 30 4.74 19.66 -13.86
CA THR A 30 3.48 20.26 -14.36
C THR A 30 2.40 20.29 -13.28
N VAL A 31 2.42 19.33 -12.34
CA VAL A 31 1.51 19.27 -11.21
C VAL A 31 2.18 19.90 -9.98
N THR A 32 1.53 20.90 -9.38
CA THR A 32 2.04 21.63 -8.20
C THR A 32 1.13 21.49 -6.98
N THR A 33 0.14 20.59 -7.04
CA THR A 33 -0.77 20.32 -5.93
C THR A 33 -0.01 19.67 -4.77
N THR A 34 -0.34 20.09 -3.55
CA THR A 34 0.19 19.49 -2.33
C THR A 34 -0.74 18.39 -1.85
N SER A 35 -0.19 17.21 -1.52
CA SER A 35 -0.96 16.09 -0.98
C SER A 35 -1.84 16.47 0.20
N THR A 36 -1.41 17.44 1.02
CA THR A 36 -2.13 17.96 2.17
C THR A 36 -3.58 18.36 1.88
N HIS A 37 -3.80 19.15 0.83
CA HIS A 37 -5.15 19.58 0.44
C HIS A 37 -5.94 18.44 -0.20
N GLN A 38 -5.26 17.59 -0.96
CA GLN A 38 -5.89 16.49 -1.68
C GLN A 38 -6.48 15.44 -0.72
N VAL A 39 -5.83 15.17 0.41
CA VAL A 39 -6.33 14.22 1.42
C VAL A 39 -7.32 14.84 2.42
N ASP A 40 -7.66 16.12 2.32
CA ASP A 40 -8.57 16.75 3.29
C ASP A 40 -9.99 16.15 3.25
N ASN A 41 -10.38 15.59 2.11
CA ASN A 41 -11.66 14.93 1.90
C ASN A 41 -11.53 13.39 1.87
N ALA A 42 -10.48 12.83 2.47
CA ALA A 42 -10.25 11.39 2.50
C ALA A 42 -11.48 10.61 3.00
N GLU A 43 -12.26 11.15 3.94
CA GLU A 43 -13.48 10.50 4.42
C GLU A 43 -14.52 10.18 3.33
N THR A 44 -14.54 10.95 2.24
CA THR A 44 -15.44 10.70 1.11
C THR A 44 -15.10 9.39 0.39
N VAL A 45 -13.87 8.88 0.53
CA VAL A 45 -13.43 7.61 -0.07
C VAL A 45 -14.09 6.41 0.62
N HIS A 46 -14.65 6.55 1.83
CA HIS A 46 -15.37 5.46 2.49
C HIS A 46 -16.57 4.99 1.66
N GLU A 47 -17.31 5.93 1.06
CA GLU A 47 -18.43 5.63 0.18
C GLU A 47 -17.98 4.87 -1.08
N LEU A 48 -16.84 5.26 -1.66
CA LEU A 48 -16.24 4.57 -2.80
C LEU A 48 -15.82 3.14 -2.43
N LEU A 49 -15.16 2.95 -1.28
CA LEU A 49 -14.79 1.62 -0.81
C LEU A 49 -16.01 0.73 -0.54
N GLN A 50 -17.10 1.30 -0.03
CA GLN A 50 -18.35 0.58 0.17
C GLN A 50 -18.97 0.16 -1.17
N GLN A 51 -18.97 1.04 -2.19
CA GLN A 51 -19.41 0.71 -3.54
C GLN A 51 -18.57 -0.44 -4.12
N ILE A 52 -17.25 -0.37 -4.01
CA ILE A 52 -16.33 -1.42 -4.47
C ILE A 52 -16.61 -2.73 -3.73
N ARG A 53 -16.78 -2.70 -2.40
CA ARG A 53 -17.09 -3.89 -1.60
C ARG A 53 -18.39 -4.56 -2.07
N ASN A 54 -19.45 -3.79 -2.28
CA ASN A 54 -20.72 -4.31 -2.77
C ASN A 54 -20.55 -4.91 -4.17
N SER A 55 -19.78 -4.25 -5.02
CA SER A 55 -19.46 -4.71 -6.37
C SER A 55 -18.70 -6.04 -6.40
N LEU A 56 -17.78 -6.23 -5.45
CA LEU A 56 -17.06 -7.50 -5.27
C LEU A 56 -17.95 -8.61 -4.71
N GLN A 57 -18.91 -8.28 -3.85
CA GLN A 57 -19.88 -9.25 -3.31
C GLN A 57 -20.86 -9.73 -4.39
N ASP A 58 -21.31 -8.83 -5.26
CA ASP A 58 -22.21 -9.14 -6.37
C ASP A 58 -21.44 -9.24 -7.72
N ARG A 59 -20.24 -9.83 -7.70
CA ARG A 59 -19.30 -9.86 -8.85
C ARG A 59 -19.84 -10.48 -10.15
N HIS A 60 -20.99 -11.14 -10.11
CA HIS A 60 -21.61 -11.80 -11.26
C HIS A 60 -22.62 -10.92 -12.00
N SER A 61 -23.02 -9.78 -11.40
CA SER A 61 -23.92 -8.80 -12.03
C SER A 61 -23.14 -7.70 -12.75
N GLN A 62 -23.84 -6.88 -13.53
CA GLN A 62 -23.25 -5.66 -14.09
C GLN A 62 -22.97 -4.66 -12.97
N GLN A 63 -21.82 -3.99 -13.04
CA GLN A 63 -21.37 -3.10 -12.00
C GLN A 63 -21.48 -1.66 -12.45
N ARG A 64 -21.84 -0.79 -11.50
CA ARG A 64 -21.82 0.66 -11.70
C ARG A 64 -21.12 1.29 -10.52
N VAL A 65 -20.05 2.02 -10.80
CA VAL A 65 -19.26 2.71 -9.77
C VAL A 65 -19.26 4.19 -10.07
N GLU A 66 -19.65 4.98 -9.08
CA GLU A 66 -19.64 6.43 -9.15
C GLU A 66 -18.49 6.98 -8.32
N ILE A 67 -17.66 7.79 -8.96
CA ILE A 67 -16.44 8.36 -8.39
C ILE A 67 -16.50 9.87 -8.54
N SER A 68 -16.41 10.61 -7.43
CA SER A 68 -16.31 12.06 -7.46
C SER A 68 -14.88 12.54 -7.71
N GLU A 69 -14.73 13.77 -8.20
CA GLU A 69 -13.43 14.43 -8.33
C GLU A 69 -12.71 14.48 -6.98
N MET A 70 -13.41 14.80 -5.89
CA MET A 70 -12.84 14.80 -4.55
C MET A 70 -12.26 13.43 -4.13
N GLN A 71 -12.94 12.34 -4.49
CA GLN A 71 -12.44 10.98 -4.23
C GLN A 71 -11.20 10.68 -5.09
N LEU A 72 -11.20 11.05 -6.38
CA LEU A 72 -10.05 10.89 -7.27
C LEU A 72 -8.85 11.70 -6.78
N GLU A 73 -9.05 12.96 -6.39
CA GLU A 73 -8.03 13.81 -5.78
C GLU A 73 -7.52 13.23 -4.47
N SER A 74 -8.39 12.72 -3.59
CA SER A 74 -7.97 12.07 -2.34
C SER A 74 -7.09 10.84 -2.58
N LEU A 75 -7.40 10.05 -3.63
CA LEU A 75 -6.56 8.92 -4.04
C LEU A 75 -5.23 9.36 -4.66
N MET A 76 -5.20 10.47 -5.42
CA MET A 76 -3.95 11.07 -5.90
C MET A 76 -3.10 11.59 -4.74
N GLY A 77 -3.73 12.26 -3.77
CA GLY A 77 -3.09 12.72 -2.54
C GLY A 77 -2.48 11.56 -1.74
N PHE A 78 -3.21 10.46 -1.59
CA PHE A 78 -2.69 9.22 -1.01
C PHE A 78 -1.48 8.68 -1.79
N ALA A 79 -1.57 8.58 -3.11
CA ALA A 79 -0.47 8.09 -3.96
C ALA A 79 0.79 8.97 -3.84
N GLN A 80 0.63 10.29 -3.76
CA GLN A 80 1.71 11.25 -3.54
C GLN A 80 2.39 11.09 -2.17
N ARG A 81 1.65 10.68 -1.14
CA ARG A 81 2.24 10.35 0.17
C ARG A 81 2.97 9.01 0.15
N ALA A 82 2.42 8.02 -0.56
CA ALA A 82 2.98 6.68 -0.66
C ALA A 82 4.23 6.61 -1.55
N ILE A 83 4.29 7.42 -2.61
CA ILE A 83 5.35 7.42 -3.63
C ILE A 83 6.11 8.75 -3.57
N PRO A 84 7.32 8.79 -2.98
CA PRO A 84 8.09 10.01 -2.84
C PRO A 84 8.26 10.77 -4.16
N GLY A 85 7.90 12.05 -4.14
CA GLY A 85 8.09 12.96 -5.27
C GLY A 85 7.05 12.84 -6.39
N PHE A 86 6.22 11.79 -6.42
CA PHE A 86 5.06 11.75 -7.31
C PHE A 86 4.12 12.91 -7.00
N SER A 87 3.54 13.54 -8.01
CA SER A 87 2.43 14.49 -7.82
C SER A 87 1.38 14.25 -8.90
N GLY A 88 0.12 14.16 -8.50
CA GLY A 88 -0.99 13.84 -9.39
C GLY A 88 -2.13 14.83 -9.22
N SER A 89 -2.90 15.07 -10.28
CA SER A 89 -4.13 15.86 -10.24
C SER A 89 -5.13 15.35 -11.26
N VAL A 90 -6.40 15.45 -10.91
CA VAL A 90 -7.56 15.05 -11.69
C VAL A 90 -8.57 16.19 -11.66
N VAL A 91 -9.05 16.59 -12.83
CA VAL A 91 -10.13 17.56 -12.97
C VAL A 91 -11.19 16.96 -13.88
N VAL A 92 -12.43 16.90 -13.40
CA VAL A 92 -13.56 16.27 -14.05
C VAL A 92 -14.59 17.31 -14.44
N SER A 93 -14.99 17.29 -15.71
CA SER A 93 -16.10 18.10 -16.22
C SER A 93 -17.11 17.19 -16.92
N SER A 94 -18.32 17.70 -17.17
CA SER A 94 -19.35 17.01 -17.97
C SER A 94 -18.92 16.52 -19.36
N ARG A 95 -17.81 17.04 -19.93
CA ARG A 95 -17.34 16.67 -21.27
C ARG A 95 -16.03 15.90 -21.32
N LYS A 96 -15.23 15.95 -20.25
CA LYS A 96 -13.91 15.30 -20.20
C LYS A 96 -13.36 15.28 -18.78
N ALA A 97 -12.52 14.29 -18.50
CA ALA A 97 -11.65 14.24 -17.35
C ALA A 97 -10.20 14.47 -17.80
N LYS A 98 -9.50 15.38 -17.15
CA LYS A 98 -8.07 15.63 -17.35
C LYS A 98 -7.31 15.00 -16.18
N LEU A 99 -6.40 14.10 -16.50
CA LEU A 99 -5.45 13.56 -15.53
C LEU A 99 -4.07 14.09 -15.85
N ALA A 100 -3.33 14.50 -14.84
CA ALA A 100 -1.94 14.90 -14.96
C ALA A 100 -1.13 14.31 -13.82
N ALA A 101 0.11 13.93 -14.11
CA ALA A 101 1.06 13.45 -13.13
C ALA A 101 2.46 13.99 -13.42
N SER A 102 3.26 14.15 -12.38
CA SER A 102 4.65 14.55 -12.43
C SER A 102 5.45 13.57 -11.58
N VAL A 103 6.47 12.95 -12.18
CA VAL A 103 7.31 11.96 -11.51
C VAL A 103 8.77 12.41 -11.61
N PRO A 104 9.48 12.65 -10.49
CA PRO A 104 10.89 12.99 -10.51
C PRO A 104 11.72 11.78 -10.92
N LEU A 105 12.82 12.04 -11.60
CA LEU A 105 13.76 11.00 -11.99
C LEU A 105 14.74 10.70 -10.84
N PRO A 106 15.07 9.44 -10.55
CA PRO A 106 16.02 9.11 -9.49
C PRO A 106 17.47 9.41 -9.90
N GLY A 107 18.35 9.55 -8.90
CA GLY A 107 19.80 9.61 -9.08
C GLY A 107 20.32 10.98 -9.55
N ILE A 108 21.17 11.00 -10.57
CA ILE A 108 21.86 12.21 -11.08
C ILE A 108 20.85 13.21 -11.71
N LEU A 109 19.61 12.77 -11.98
CA LEU A 109 18.55 13.57 -12.58
C LEU A 109 17.42 13.93 -11.60
N ASP A 110 17.69 13.94 -10.29
CA ASP A 110 16.74 14.25 -9.21
C ASP A 110 15.97 15.58 -9.35
N ASN A 111 16.54 16.54 -10.08
CA ASN A 111 15.92 17.84 -10.38
C ASN A 111 15.10 17.84 -11.68
N TYR A 112 14.90 16.69 -12.31
CA TYR A 112 14.15 16.54 -13.54
C TYR A 112 12.93 15.64 -13.36
N TYR A 113 11.94 15.86 -14.22
CA TYR A 113 10.63 15.24 -14.12
C TYR A 113 10.22 14.62 -15.46
N VAL A 114 9.45 13.54 -15.35
CA VAL A 114 8.60 13.04 -16.43
C VAL A 114 7.19 13.51 -16.14
N ASN A 115 6.67 14.40 -16.98
CA ASN A 115 5.30 14.87 -16.88
C ASN A 115 4.40 14.04 -17.80
N LEU A 116 3.27 13.61 -17.26
CA LEU A 116 2.26 12.81 -17.93
C LEU A 116 0.95 13.61 -17.92
N SER A 117 0.26 13.68 -19.05
CA SER A 117 -1.11 14.21 -19.07
C SER A 117 -1.96 13.50 -20.11
N THR A 118 -3.21 13.22 -19.75
CA THR A 118 -4.18 12.58 -20.63
C THR A 118 -5.56 13.22 -20.51
N LEU A 119 -6.34 13.13 -21.57
CA LEU A 119 -7.75 13.52 -21.62
C LEU A 119 -8.59 12.28 -21.89
N VAL A 120 -9.54 12.03 -20.99
CA VAL A 120 -10.52 10.95 -21.10
C VAL A 120 -11.88 11.56 -21.41
N PHE A 121 -12.57 11.02 -22.41
CA PHE A 121 -13.89 11.48 -22.83
C PHE A 121 -15.00 10.51 -22.39
N PRO A 122 -16.23 11.00 -22.15
CA PRO A 122 -17.38 10.14 -21.95
C PRO A 122 -17.73 9.41 -23.24
N GLY A 123 -18.07 8.13 -23.15
CA GLY A 123 -18.28 7.30 -24.33
C GLY A 123 -18.44 5.82 -24.01
N LYS A 124 -18.44 5.00 -25.07
CA LYS A 124 -18.43 3.53 -24.95
C LYS A 124 -16.99 3.07 -24.74
N GLY A 125 -16.75 2.37 -23.65
CA GLY A 125 -15.39 1.96 -23.25
C GLY A 125 -14.52 3.12 -22.80
N VAL A 126 -13.21 2.88 -22.78
CA VAL A 126 -12.19 3.88 -22.43
C VAL A 126 -11.80 4.64 -23.70
N ASP A 127 -12.22 5.90 -23.80
CA ASP A 127 -11.86 6.79 -24.92
C ASP A 127 -10.83 7.82 -24.47
N ILE A 128 -9.60 7.66 -24.97
CA ILE A 128 -8.45 8.51 -24.69
C ILE A 128 -8.04 9.19 -25.99
N GLU A 129 -7.99 10.52 -26.02
CA GLU A 129 -7.59 11.25 -27.23
C GLU A 129 -6.08 11.13 -27.45
N TYR A 130 -5.29 11.44 -26.41
CA TYR A 130 -3.85 11.31 -26.43
C TYR A 130 -3.30 11.13 -25.01
N VAL A 131 -2.12 10.51 -24.94
CA VAL A 131 -1.26 10.51 -23.76
C VAL A 131 -0.02 11.33 -24.08
N LYS A 132 0.17 12.42 -23.35
CA LYS A 132 1.33 13.28 -23.46
C LYS A 132 2.36 12.89 -22.41
N ILE A 133 3.59 12.61 -22.84
CA ILE A 133 4.75 12.28 -22.00
C ILE A 133 5.85 13.31 -22.30
N GLY A 134 6.12 14.20 -21.36
CA GLY A 134 6.91 15.40 -21.60
C GLY A 134 6.34 16.19 -22.78
N LYS A 135 7.11 16.34 -23.86
CA LYS A 135 6.70 17.02 -25.10
C LYS A 135 6.12 16.08 -26.16
N ILE A 136 6.19 14.76 -25.95
CA ILE A 136 5.71 13.75 -26.91
C ILE A 136 4.22 13.52 -26.70
N SER A 137 3.43 13.60 -27.77
CA SER A 137 2.00 13.26 -27.75
C SER A 137 1.77 11.95 -28.49
N ILE A 138 1.32 10.93 -27.77
CA ILE A 138 1.04 9.61 -28.30
C ILE A 138 -0.49 9.49 -28.49
N PRO A 139 -1.00 9.12 -29.67
CA PRO A 139 -2.42 8.86 -29.87
C PRO A 139 -2.94 7.83 -28.86
N GLY A 140 -4.13 8.05 -28.30
CA GLY A 140 -4.63 7.26 -27.17
C GLY A 140 -4.75 5.77 -27.43
N ASP A 141 -5.20 5.37 -28.63
CA ASP A 141 -5.28 3.94 -29.02
C ASP A 141 -3.91 3.25 -28.97
N ILE A 142 -2.85 3.93 -29.43
CA ILE A 142 -1.49 3.40 -29.39
C ILE A 142 -1.02 3.31 -27.94
N ALA A 143 -1.24 4.37 -27.16
CA ALA A 143 -0.84 4.40 -25.76
C ALA A 143 -1.55 3.30 -24.94
N LEU A 144 -2.84 3.09 -25.15
CA LEU A 144 -3.64 2.07 -24.49
C LEU A 144 -3.16 0.66 -24.87
N ASN A 145 -3.01 0.38 -26.17
CA ASN A 145 -2.57 -0.94 -26.64
C ASN A 145 -1.15 -1.30 -26.16
N VAL A 146 -0.22 -0.33 -26.18
CA VAL A 146 1.13 -0.55 -25.65
C VAL A 146 1.10 -0.77 -24.14
N SER A 147 0.28 -0.02 -23.41
CA SER A 147 0.13 -0.19 -21.95
C SER A 147 -0.44 -1.56 -21.60
N VAL A 148 -1.50 -1.99 -22.29
CA VAL A 148 -2.09 -3.33 -22.12
C VAL A 148 -1.06 -4.42 -22.41
N TRP A 149 -0.36 -4.32 -23.55
CA TRP A 149 0.68 -5.28 -23.93
C TRP A 149 1.81 -5.35 -22.90
N LEU A 150 2.30 -4.21 -22.40
CA LEU A 150 3.37 -4.15 -21.41
C LEU A 150 2.96 -4.82 -20.10
N VAL A 151 1.76 -4.53 -19.59
CA VAL A 151 1.27 -5.10 -18.34
C VAL A 151 1.06 -6.60 -18.48
N ASP A 152 0.32 -7.05 -19.50
CA ASP A 152 0.05 -8.48 -19.73
C ASP A 152 1.34 -9.28 -19.94
N ARG A 153 2.34 -8.69 -20.64
CA ARG A 153 3.65 -9.29 -20.83
C ARG A 153 4.45 -9.41 -19.53
N PHE A 154 4.35 -8.41 -18.66
CA PHE A 154 5.03 -8.37 -17.37
C PHE A 154 4.39 -9.32 -16.35
N THR A 155 3.05 -9.33 -16.27
CA THR A 155 2.29 -10.20 -15.38
C THR A 155 2.12 -11.62 -15.90
N HIS A 156 2.49 -11.88 -17.16
CA HIS A 156 2.25 -13.14 -17.86
C HIS A 156 0.79 -13.58 -17.80
N SER A 157 -0.15 -12.63 -17.89
CA SER A 157 -1.60 -12.87 -17.79
C SER A 157 -2.38 -11.96 -18.75
N ASP A 158 -3.70 -12.11 -18.83
CA ASP A 158 -4.57 -11.23 -19.63
C ASP A 158 -5.27 -10.17 -18.76
N VAL A 159 -4.63 -9.76 -17.66
CA VAL A 159 -5.26 -8.90 -16.64
C VAL A 159 -5.55 -7.50 -17.16
N ALA A 160 -4.63 -6.88 -17.90
CA ALA A 160 -4.81 -5.56 -18.48
C ALA A 160 -5.76 -5.59 -19.67
N SER A 161 -5.68 -6.63 -20.52
CA SER A 161 -6.66 -6.83 -21.59
C SER A 161 -8.09 -6.96 -21.04
N THR A 162 -8.24 -7.73 -19.95
CA THR A 162 -9.53 -7.89 -19.27
C THR A 162 -9.99 -6.58 -18.64
N ALA A 163 -9.10 -5.84 -17.95
CA ALA A 163 -9.42 -4.55 -17.34
C ALA A 163 -9.83 -3.48 -18.37
N ALA A 164 -9.11 -3.37 -19.49
CA ALA A 164 -9.43 -2.41 -20.55
C ALA A 164 -10.81 -2.67 -21.18
N SER A 165 -11.19 -3.94 -21.29
CA SER A 165 -12.51 -4.33 -21.79
C SER A 165 -13.60 -4.39 -20.70
N GLN A 166 -13.24 -4.19 -19.43
CA GLN A 166 -14.16 -4.27 -18.30
C GLN A 166 -15.15 -3.11 -18.31
N ILE A 167 -14.66 -1.91 -18.65
CA ILE A 167 -15.43 -0.67 -18.71
C ILE A 167 -16.23 -0.69 -20.02
N THR A 168 -17.56 -0.70 -19.90
CA THR A 168 -18.47 -0.68 -21.05
C THR A 168 -18.88 0.74 -21.42
N GLN A 169 -19.04 1.62 -20.43
CA GLN A 169 -19.44 3.00 -20.65
C GLN A 169 -18.87 3.89 -19.57
N ILE A 170 -18.39 5.06 -19.99
CA ILE A 170 -17.98 6.15 -19.12
C ILE A 170 -18.97 7.28 -19.32
N THR A 171 -19.67 7.66 -18.26
CA THR A 171 -20.50 8.85 -18.24
C THR A 171 -19.87 9.87 -17.32
N MET A 172 -19.89 11.14 -17.70
CA MET A 172 -19.35 12.23 -16.90
C MET A 172 -20.43 13.24 -16.59
N ALA A 173 -20.42 13.71 -15.34
CA ALA A 173 -21.14 14.90 -14.89
C ALA A 173 -20.12 15.86 -14.28
N ASP A 174 -20.53 17.08 -13.96
CA ASP A 174 -19.62 18.01 -13.29
C ASP A 174 -19.13 17.39 -11.97
N GLU A 175 -17.81 17.32 -11.81
CA GLU A 175 -17.11 16.71 -10.66
C GLU A 175 -17.37 15.20 -10.45
N ARG A 176 -17.92 14.46 -11.42
CA ARG A 176 -18.21 13.02 -11.27
C ARG A 176 -17.94 12.20 -12.52
N VAL A 177 -17.39 11.00 -12.30
CA VAL A 177 -17.23 9.95 -13.31
C VAL A 177 -18.04 8.73 -12.89
N VAL A 178 -18.88 8.23 -13.79
CA VAL A 178 -19.63 7.00 -13.62
C VAL A 178 -19.09 5.96 -14.58
N LEU A 179 -18.68 4.83 -14.03
CA LEU A 179 -18.16 3.68 -14.77
C LEU A 179 -19.20 2.57 -14.75
N ASP A 180 -19.78 2.26 -15.92
CA ASP A 180 -20.54 1.04 -16.12
C ASP A 180 -19.60 -0.06 -16.59
N MET A 181 -19.64 -1.21 -15.92
CA MET A 181 -18.70 -2.30 -16.11
C MET A 181 -19.39 -3.65 -16.23
N ARG A 182 -18.71 -4.58 -16.89
CA ARG A 182 -19.12 -5.99 -16.95
C ARG A 182 -19.08 -6.64 -15.54
N PRO A 183 -19.59 -7.87 -15.39
CA PRO A 183 -19.32 -8.69 -14.22
C PRO A 183 -17.81 -8.81 -13.94
N LEU A 184 -17.41 -8.69 -12.67
CA LEU A 184 -16.01 -8.65 -12.25
C LEU A 184 -15.38 -10.04 -12.14
N ASP A 185 -16.15 -11.12 -12.18
CA ASP A 185 -15.64 -12.48 -11.98
C ASP A 185 -14.44 -12.82 -12.88
N ASN A 186 -14.49 -12.43 -14.16
CA ASN A 186 -13.38 -12.66 -15.09
C ASN A 186 -12.14 -11.82 -14.74
N LEU A 187 -12.32 -10.54 -14.41
CA LEU A 187 -11.23 -9.66 -14.00
C LEU A 187 -10.57 -10.18 -12.71
N LEU A 188 -11.34 -10.63 -11.74
CA LEU A 188 -10.83 -11.19 -10.48
C LEU A 188 -10.04 -12.48 -10.70
N LYS A 189 -10.50 -13.35 -11.62
CA LYS A 189 -9.74 -14.55 -12.02
C LYS A 189 -8.40 -14.17 -12.64
N GLN A 190 -8.38 -13.22 -13.57
CA GLN A 190 -7.15 -12.76 -14.23
C GLN A 190 -6.22 -12.03 -13.26
N LEU A 191 -6.76 -11.31 -12.27
CA LEU A 191 -5.98 -10.71 -11.21
C LEU A 191 -5.29 -11.78 -10.33
N ASN A 192 -6.00 -12.87 -10.00
CA ASN A 192 -5.41 -13.99 -9.28
C ASN A 192 -4.30 -14.66 -10.11
N VAL A 193 -4.52 -14.89 -11.40
CA VAL A 193 -3.48 -15.43 -12.30
C VAL A 193 -2.27 -14.50 -12.39
N ALA A 194 -2.49 -13.19 -12.57
CA ALA A 194 -1.42 -12.20 -12.58
C ALA A 194 -0.61 -12.24 -11.29
N ARG A 195 -1.30 -12.27 -10.15
CA ARG A 195 -0.66 -12.37 -8.83
C ARG A 195 0.11 -13.67 -8.71
N ASP A 196 -0.46 -14.81 -9.05
CA ASP A 196 0.19 -16.11 -8.91
C ASP A 196 1.39 -16.25 -9.87
N ASN A 197 1.36 -15.59 -11.03
CA ASN A 197 2.52 -15.56 -11.94
C ASN A 197 3.64 -14.60 -11.48
N MET A 198 3.27 -13.54 -10.75
CA MET A 198 4.21 -12.54 -10.22
C MET A 198 4.76 -12.92 -8.85
N ALA A 199 3.92 -13.52 -8.00
CA ALA A 199 4.34 -14.16 -6.78
C ALA A 199 5.19 -15.34 -7.22
N SER A 200 6.45 -15.38 -6.80
CA SER A 200 7.21 -16.62 -6.87
C SER A 200 6.42 -17.67 -6.07
N VAL A 201 5.71 -18.57 -6.75
CA VAL A 201 4.77 -19.56 -6.17
C VAL A 201 5.44 -20.51 -5.15
N ASP A 202 6.76 -20.49 -5.06
CA ASP A 202 7.56 -21.13 -4.00
C ASP A 202 8.47 -20.11 -3.28
N SER A 203 7.96 -18.95 -2.89
CA SER A 203 8.74 -18.12 -1.97
C SER A 203 8.88 -18.92 -0.68
N GLU A 204 10.12 -19.23 -0.32
CA GLU A 204 10.50 -19.91 0.93
C GLU A 204 9.76 -19.28 2.13
N VAL A 205 9.54 -17.95 2.08
CA VAL A 205 8.73 -17.17 3.02
C VAL A 205 7.30 -17.70 3.18
N GLY A 206 6.58 -17.97 2.09
CA GLY A 206 5.17 -18.41 2.13
C GLY A 206 4.99 -19.78 2.75
N LEU A 207 5.88 -20.72 2.42
CA LEU A 207 5.95 -22.06 3.03
C LEU A 207 6.26 -21.94 4.52
N LEU A 208 7.32 -21.20 4.89
CA LEU A 208 7.66 -20.95 6.29
C LEU A 208 6.51 -20.27 7.04
N THR A 209 5.84 -19.30 6.41
CA THR A 209 4.70 -18.58 7.01
C THR A 209 3.56 -19.55 7.33
N THR A 210 3.29 -20.51 6.43
CA THR A 210 2.30 -21.59 6.65
C THR A 210 2.70 -22.45 7.84
N ASP A 211 3.98 -22.83 7.96
CA ASP A 211 4.48 -23.62 9.09
C ASP A 211 4.40 -22.87 10.43
N TYR A 212 4.75 -21.59 10.46
CA TYR A 212 4.60 -20.75 11.66
C TYR A 212 3.12 -20.57 12.04
N LEU A 213 2.24 -20.42 11.05
CA LEU A 213 0.79 -20.32 11.29
C LEU A 213 0.23 -21.60 11.89
N ALA A 214 0.65 -22.77 11.39
CA ALA A 214 0.28 -24.07 11.94
C ALA A 214 0.78 -24.22 13.39
N PHE A 215 2.03 -23.83 13.66
CA PHE A 215 2.60 -23.82 15.01
C PHE A 215 1.82 -22.90 15.98
N LEU A 216 1.47 -21.69 15.54
CA LEU A 216 0.66 -20.75 16.31
C LEU A 216 -0.72 -21.33 16.65
N ASN A 217 -1.39 -21.91 15.66
CA ASN A 217 -2.73 -22.46 15.81
C ASN A 217 -2.78 -23.65 16.78
N ALA A 218 -1.71 -24.46 16.82
CA ALA A 218 -1.55 -25.57 17.75
C ALA A 218 -1.07 -25.15 19.16
N SER A 219 -0.69 -23.89 19.36
CA SER A 219 -0.13 -23.43 20.63
C SER A 219 -1.17 -23.25 21.73
N SER A 220 -0.76 -23.45 22.99
CA SER A 220 -1.60 -23.17 24.17
C SER A 220 -1.96 -21.69 24.31
N LEU A 221 -1.13 -20.79 23.75
CA LEU A 221 -1.38 -19.35 23.74
C LEU A 221 -2.56 -19.01 22.81
N GLY A 222 -2.62 -19.63 21.63
CA GLY A 222 -3.73 -19.50 20.68
C GLY A 222 -5.06 -20.01 21.24
N GLN A 223 -5.01 -21.05 22.08
CA GLN A 223 -6.20 -21.67 22.70
C GLN A 223 -6.65 -21.00 24.01
N SER A 224 -5.97 -19.95 24.45
CA SER A 224 -6.29 -19.28 25.71
C SER A 224 -7.68 -18.63 25.66
N PRO A 225 -8.53 -18.82 26.70
CA PRO A 225 -9.86 -18.21 26.73
C PRO A 225 -9.84 -16.72 27.08
N SER A 226 -8.69 -16.18 27.53
CA SER A 226 -8.54 -14.77 27.89
C SER A 226 -7.58 -14.05 26.96
N PRO A 227 -7.80 -12.74 26.71
CA PRO A 227 -6.90 -11.93 25.88
C PRO A 227 -5.44 -12.03 26.34
N LYS A 228 -4.52 -12.06 25.38
CA LYS A 228 -3.08 -12.13 25.62
C LYS A 228 -2.36 -10.97 24.96
N SER A 229 -1.31 -10.51 25.62
CA SER A 229 -0.46 -9.44 25.09
C SER A 229 0.16 -9.87 23.75
N LEU A 230 0.19 -8.97 22.77
CA LEU A 230 0.86 -9.14 21.49
C LEU A 230 2.33 -9.53 21.69
N ALA A 231 3.00 -8.98 22.70
CA ALA A 231 4.38 -9.34 23.05
C ALA A 231 4.52 -10.85 23.39
N SER A 232 3.49 -11.48 23.97
CA SER A 232 3.52 -12.94 24.21
C SER A 232 3.50 -13.74 22.91
N TYR A 233 2.72 -13.31 21.92
CA TYR A 233 2.68 -13.94 20.60
C TYR A 233 3.99 -13.73 19.84
N LEU A 234 4.56 -12.51 19.88
CA LEU A 234 5.87 -12.20 19.31
C LEU A 234 6.96 -13.08 19.93
N ASN A 235 7.02 -13.18 21.25
CA ASN A 235 7.95 -14.07 21.96
C ASN A 235 7.83 -15.52 21.48
N LEU A 236 6.60 -16.03 21.32
CA LEU A 236 6.35 -17.41 20.92
C LEU A 236 6.93 -17.71 19.53
N VAL A 237 6.65 -16.87 18.52
CA VAL A 237 7.09 -17.14 17.15
C VAL A 237 8.55 -16.79 16.92
N LEU A 238 9.07 -15.72 17.54
CA LEU A 238 10.46 -15.30 17.37
C LEU A 238 11.43 -16.19 18.15
N ASN A 239 11.02 -16.79 19.27
CA ASN A 239 11.81 -17.82 19.93
C ASN A 239 11.92 -19.09 19.05
N ARG A 240 10.82 -19.48 18.40
CA ARG A 240 10.87 -20.54 17.38
C ARG A 240 11.78 -20.16 16.21
N ALA A 241 11.72 -18.92 15.73
CA ALA A 241 12.67 -18.41 14.72
C ALA A 241 14.13 -18.49 15.18
N ALA A 242 14.44 -18.11 16.42
CA ALA A 242 15.77 -18.24 16.99
C ALA A 242 16.28 -19.69 17.02
N THR A 243 15.37 -20.65 17.25
CA THR A 243 15.70 -22.08 17.33
C THR A 243 15.90 -22.71 15.95
N LEU A 244 15.13 -22.29 14.93
CA LEU A 244 15.14 -22.88 13.60
C LEU A 244 16.09 -22.20 12.62
N SER A 245 16.41 -20.92 12.84
CA SER A 245 17.23 -20.13 11.91
C SER A 245 18.72 -20.32 12.13
N GLU A 246 19.45 -20.36 11.02
CA GLU A 246 20.90 -20.23 10.94
C GLU A 246 21.29 -18.76 10.82
N SER A 247 22.59 -18.44 10.83
CA SER A 247 23.06 -17.05 10.80
C SER A 247 22.67 -16.30 9.52
N ASN A 248 22.55 -16.98 8.38
CA ASN A 248 22.27 -16.38 7.07
C ASN A 248 20.76 -16.25 6.74
N ASN A 249 19.85 -16.81 7.55
CA ASN A 249 18.41 -16.81 7.26
C ASN A 249 17.53 -16.31 8.42
N LYS A 250 18.12 -15.65 9.44
CA LYS A 250 17.37 -15.08 10.58
C LYS A 250 16.28 -14.10 10.15
N ALA A 251 16.61 -13.21 9.23
CA ALA A 251 15.67 -12.24 8.65
C ALA A 251 14.48 -12.94 7.98
N LEU A 252 14.75 -14.00 7.22
CA LEU A 252 13.73 -14.79 6.54
C LEU A 252 12.77 -15.48 7.52
N HIS A 253 13.30 -16.10 8.57
CA HIS A 253 12.47 -16.71 9.62
C HIS A 253 11.65 -15.67 10.39
N ASN A 254 12.22 -14.50 10.68
CA ASN A 254 11.50 -13.41 11.33
C ASN A 254 10.38 -12.86 10.43
N GLN A 255 10.63 -12.75 9.13
CA GLN A 255 9.65 -12.34 8.13
C GLN A 255 8.43 -13.29 8.14
N ALA A 256 8.68 -14.59 8.02
CA ALA A 256 7.62 -15.61 8.03
C ALA A 256 6.86 -15.64 9.36
N ALA A 257 7.56 -15.52 10.48
CA ALA A 257 6.97 -15.45 11.81
C ALA A 257 6.01 -14.25 11.96
N LEU A 258 6.43 -13.06 11.52
CA LEU A 258 5.60 -11.85 11.58
C LEU A 258 4.39 -11.91 10.64
N LEU A 259 4.56 -12.42 9.42
CA LEU A 259 3.45 -12.63 8.49
C LEU A 259 2.43 -13.62 9.07
N SER A 260 2.89 -14.71 9.70
CA SER A 260 1.99 -15.67 10.34
C SER A 260 1.14 -15.04 11.44
N LEU A 261 1.72 -14.13 12.23
CA LEU A 261 1.00 -13.38 13.27
C LEU A 261 -0.03 -12.43 12.66
N ALA A 262 0.30 -11.76 11.56
CA ALA A 262 -0.64 -10.88 10.89
C ALA A 262 -1.83 -11.63 10.28
N ILE A 263 -1.59 -12.84 9.77
CA ILE A 263 -2.67 -13.74 9.31
C ILE A 263 -3.52 -14.22 10.49
N TYR A 264 -2.88 -14.63 11.57
CA TYR A 264 -3.53 -15.24 12.73
C TYR A 264 -4.32 -14.24 13.58
N ILE A 265 -3.72 -13.08 13.90
CA ILE A 265 -4.29 -12.05 14.77
C ILE A 265 -5.06 -11.01 13.95
N GLY A 266 -4.53 -10.64 12.79
CA GLY A 266 -5.05 -9.56 11.94
C GLY A 266 -6.14 -10.05 10.99
N ASP A 267 -5.75 -10.37 9.76
CA ASP A 267 -6.68 -10.77 8.70
C ASP A 267 -6.16 -11.95 7.89
N HIS A 268 -6.96 -13.01 7.83
CA HIS A 268 -6.66 -14.22 7.05
C HIS A 268 -6.33 -13.96 5.57
N ARG A 269 -6.84 -12.87 4.98
CA ARG A 269 -6.57 -12.50 3.58
C ARG A 269 -5.11 -12.12 3.34
N ILE A 270 -4.37 -11.74 4.38
CA ILE A 270 -2.92 -11.51 4.30
C ILE A 270 -2.19 -12.77 3.84
N ALA A 271 -2.74 -13.98 4.10
CA ALA A 271 -2.15 -15.23 3.64
C ALA A 271 -1.98 -15.24 2.12
N SER A 272 -2.98 -14.71 1.40
CA SER A 272 -2.95 -14.63 -0.06
C SER A 272 -1.90 -13.65 -0.60
N ILE A 273 -1.52 -12.63 0.17
CA ILE A 273 -0.46 -11.67 -0.17
C ILE A 273 0.91 -12.26 0.18
N ALA A 274 0.99 -12.99 1.29
CA ALA A 274 2.20 -13.64 1.78
C ALA A 274 2.56 -14.93 1.03
N GLY A 275 1.74 -15.39 0.08
CA GLY A 275 1.91 -16.70 -0.55
C GLY A 275 1.77 -17.88 0.43
N ALA A 276 1.05 -17.68 1.54
CA ALA A 276 0.85 -18.65 2.59
C ALA A 276 -0.54 -19.30 2.49
N GLN A 277 -0.68 -20.48 3.08
CA GLN A 277 -1.95 -21.23 3.11
C GLN A 277 -2.47 -21.36 4.54
N GLN A 278 -3.77 -21.63 4.67
CA GLN A 278 -4.34 -21.99 5.97
C GLN A 278 -3.87 -23.39 6.37
N PRO A 279 -3.60 -23.66 7.67
CA PRO A 279 -3.09 -24.96 8.11
C PRO A 279 -4.06 -26.12 7.87
N VAL A 280 -5.37 -25.83 7.86
CA VAL A 280 -6.44 -26.80 7.60
C VAL A 280 -7.31 -26.22 6.50
N GLU A 281 -7.53 -26.99 5.44
CA GLU A 281 -8.34 -26.55 4.31
C GLU A 281 -9.78 -26.25 4.76
N GLY A 282 -10.27 -25.06 4.40
CA GLY A 282 -11.61 -24.59 4.77
C GLY A 282 -11.75 -24.05 6.20
N ASP A 283 -10.70 -24.09 7.03
CA ASP A 283 -10.71 -23.47 8.37
C ASP A 283 -9.74 -22.28 8.44
N ILE A 284 -10.13 -21.25 9.19
CA ILE A 284 -9.34 -20.02 9.35
C ILE A 284 -8.66 -20.08 10.71
N ALA A 285 -7.32 -20.18 10.69
CA ALA A 285 -6.51 -20.11 11.90
C ALA A 285 -6.64 -18.72 12.56
N ARG A 286 -7.12 -18.71 13.80
CA ARG A 286 -7.32 -17.49 14.59
C ARG A 286 -7.21 -17.77 16.09
N PRO A 287 -6.83 -16.79 16.92
CA PRO A 287 -6.79 -16.99 18.36
C PRO A 287 -8.21 -17.11 18.92
N ARG A 288 -8.36 -17.89 19.99
CA ARG A 288 -9.64 -18.08 20.68
C ARG A 288 -10.13 -16.79 21.35
N ALA A 289 -9.21 -15.99 21.86
CA ALA A 289 -9.47 -14.66 22.40
C ALA A 289 -8.57 -13.62 21.70
N PRO A 290 -9.00 -12.36 21.56
CA PRO A 290 -8.22 -11.35 20.85
C PRO A 290 -6.85 -11.11 21.48
N ALA A 291 -5.83 -10.89 20.65
CA ALA A 291 -4.57 -10.33 21.13
C ALA A 291 -4.75 -8.84 21.47
N VAL A 292 -4.01 -8.35 22.46
CA VAL A 292 -4.08 -6.96 22.91
C VAL A 292 -2.70 -6.33 23.01
N LEU A 293 -2.61 -5.03 22.79
CA LEU A 293 -1.43 -4.21 22.99
C LEU A 293 -1.87 -2.97 23.78
N ALA A 294 -1.21 -2.67 24.89
CA ALA A 294 -1.68 -1.67 25.85
C ALA A 294 -3.15 -1.90 26.26
N GLN A 295 -3.53 -3.17 26.47
CA GLN A 295 -4.90 -3.64 26.78
C GLN A 295 -5.96 -3.41 25.68
N ARG A 296 -5.56 -2.99 24.48
CA ARG A 296 -6.44 -2.70 23.35
C ARG A 296 -6.20 -3.67 22.19
N ASN A 297 -7.28 -4.22 21.62
CA ASN A 297 -7.17 -5.15 20.49
C ASN A 297 -6.88 -4.42 19.17
N ASP A 298 -7.55 -3.29 18.96
CA ASP A 298 -7.34 -2.37 17.84
C ASP A 298 -5.86 -1.97 17.70
N LEU A 299 -5.17 -1.60 18.79
CA LEU A 299 -3.73 -1.29 18.75
C LEU A 299 -2.86 -2.49 18.36
N ALA A 300 -3.24 -3.70 18.79
CA ALA A 300 -2.54 -4.91 18.36
C ALA A 300 -2.72 -5.16 16.85
N LEU A 301 -3.91 -4.87 16.31
CA LEU A 301 -4.21 -4.96 14.89
C LEU A 301 -3.42 -3.93 14.07
N HIS A 302 -3.44 -2.66 14.47
CA HIS A 302 -2.63 -1.59 13.86
C HIS A 302 -1.16 -1.98 13.80
N PHE A 303 -0.59 -2.40 14.93
CA PHE A 303 0.80 -2.84 14.99
C PHE A 303 1.09 -3.99 14.03
N ILE A 304 0.34 -5.10 14.10
CA ILE A 304 0.72 -6.32 13.38
C ILE A 304 0.41 -6.23 11.87
N ILE A 305 -0.66 -5.54 11.48
CA ILE A 305 -0.99 -5.30 10.08
C ILE A 305 0.03 -4.35 9.46
N SER A 306 0.40 -3.26 10.16
CA SER A 306 1.45 -2.35 9.69
C SER A 306 2.82 -3.04 9.59
N ALA A 307 3.14 -3.94 10.53
CA ALA A 307 4.34 -4.78 10.42
C ALA A 307 4.33 -5.68 9.17
N ALA A 308 3.20 -6.35 8.88
CA ALA A 308 3.07 -7.18 7.69
C ALA A 308 3.08 -6.38 6.38
N LEU A 309 2.41 -5.23 6.34
CA LEU A 309 2.46 -4.33 5.20
C LEU A 309 3.89 -3.83 4.95
N GLN A 310 4.66 -3.52 6.00
CA GLN A 310 6.08 -3.19 5.87
C GLN A 310 6.93 -4.35 5.34
N ILE A 311 6.53 -5.60 5.57
CA ILE A 311 7.23 -6.77 5.04
C ILE A 311 6.94 -6.95 3.53
N VAL A 312 5.68 -6.77 3.12
CA VAL A 312 5.24 -7.01 1.73
C VAL A 312 5.32 -5.77 0.84
N SER A 313 5.56 -4.59 1.40
CA SER A 313 5.61 -3.32 0.68
C SER A 313 6.69 -2.38 1.23
N GLN A 314 6.90 -1.26 0.53
CA GLN A 314 7.86 -0.23 0.96
C GLN A 314 7.33 0.60 2.13
N GLN A 315 8.22 1.13 2.97
CA GLN A 315 7.86 1.85 4.20
C GLN A 315 6.89 3.01 4.00
N ASN A 316 7.15 3.85 2.99
CA ASN A 316 6.35 5.05 2.76
C ASN A 316 4.91 4.71 2.39
N ILE A 317 4.69 3.55 1.75
CA ILE A 317 3.36 3.05 1.39
C ILE A 317 2.60 2.67 2.65
N THR A 318 3.21 1.88 3.56
CA THR A 318 2.55 1.46 4.79
C THR A 318 2.15 2.63 5.68
N LEU A 319 3.05 3.60 5.89
CA LEU A 319 2.74 4.78 6.71
C LEU A 319 1.63 5.62 6.07
N ALA A 320 1.68 5.82 4.74
CA ALA A 320 0.62 6.52 4.02
C ALA A 320 -0.73 5.81 4.14
N ILE A 321 -0.76 4.47 4.14
CA ILE A 321 -2.00 3.68 4.33
C ILE A 321 -2.58 3.94 5.73
N GLY A 322 -1.75 3.83 6.78
CA GLY A 322 -2.18 4.07 8.16
C GLY A 322 -2.71 5.49 8.34
N GLU A 323 -1.93 6.50 7.94
CA GLU A 323 -2.35 7.89 8.03
C GLU A 323 -3.61 8.20 7.21
N PHE A 324 -3.71 7.66 5.99
CA PHE A 324 -4.90 7.86 5.16
C PHE A 324 -6.15 7.24 5.79
N LYS A 325 -6.03 6.06 6.40
CA LYS A 325 -7.11 5.46 7.20
C LYS A 325 -7.55 6.40 8.33
N GLU A 326 -6.61 6.93 9.12
CA GLU A 326 -6.92 7.86 10.20
C GLU A 326 -7.65 9.11 9.69
N LEU A 327 -7.31 9.60 8.48
CA LEU A 327 -8.02 10.72 7.85
C LEU A 327 -9.42 10.36 7.39
N MET A 328 -9.62 9.14 6.88
CA MET A 328 -10.94 8.62 6.52
C MET A 328 -11.84 8.48 7.74
N ASP A 329 -11.29 8.04 8.88
CA ASP A 329 -12.04 7.78 10.12
C ASP A 329 -12.52 9.06 10.83
N ARG A 330 -12.12 10.26 10.36
CA ARG A 330 -12.62 11.57 10.83
C ARG A 330 -14.09 11.85 10.51
N ALA A 331 -14.71 11.02 9.67
CA ALA A 331 -16.10 11.14 9.24
C ALA A 331 -17.10 11.06 10.42
N LEU A 332 -18.30 11.59 10.21
CA LEU A 332 -19.42 11.37 11.14
C LEU A 332 -19.76 9.88 11.22
N GLY A 333 -19.68 9.31 12.43
CA GLY A 333 -19.88 7.87 12.66
C GLY A 333 -18.62 7.01 12.54
N GLY A 334 -17.47 7.61 12.16
CA GLY A 334 -16.15 7.00 12.29
C GLY A 334 -15.60 7.10 13.72
N SER A 335 -14.46 6.47 13.99
CA SER A 335 -13.77 6.53 15.28
C SER A 335 -13.11 7.89 15.57
N GLY A 336 -12.89 8.71 14.54
CA GLY A 336 -12.10 9.93 14.61
C GLY A 336 -10.60 9.67 14.42
N TYR A 337 -9.84 10.71 14.06
CA TYR A 337 -8.38 10.61 13.87
C TYR A 337 -7.68 10.29 15.20
N SER A 338 -6.77 9.31 15.20
CA SER A 338 -6.06 8.85 16.39
C SER A 338 -4.54 8.87 16.21
N PHE A 339 -3.86 9.74 16.97
CA PHE A 339 -2.40 9.67 17.09
C PHE A 339 -1.94 8.45 17.89
N VAL A 340 -2.83 7.85 18.68
CA VAL A 340 -2.56 6.59 19.38
C VAL A 340 -2.50 5.43 18.38
N ASP A 341 -3.39 5.42 17.40
CA ASP A 341 -3.44 4.39 16.35
C ASP A 341 -2.26 4.57 15.38
N LEU A 342 -1.95 5.81 15.01
CA LEU A 342 -0.73 6.15 14.26
C LEU A 342 0.55 5.71 14.99
N ALA A 343 0.61 5.86 16.33
CA ALA A 343 1.76 5.39 17.11
C ALA A 343 1.89 3.86 17.08
N ALA A 344 0.78 3.12 17.10
CA ALA A 344 0.79 1.66 16.94
C ALA A 344 1.24 1.25 15.53
N ASP A 345 0.80 1.95 14.48
CA ASP A 345 1.24 1.73 13.10
C ASP A 345 2.74 1.96 12.91
N MET A 346 3.24 3.10 13.39
CA MET A 346 4.67 3.44 13.35
C MET A 346 5.52 2.43 14.14
N SER A 347 5.01 1.93 15.27
CA SER A 347 5.67 0.89 16.07
C SER A 347 5.76 -0.44 15.32
N GLY A 348 4.69 -0.85 14.65
CA GLY A 348 4.67 -2.06 13.82
C GLY A 348 5.67 -1.99 12.66
N ILE A 349 5.72 -0.83 11.98
CA ILE A 349 6.69 -0.53 10.92
C ILE A 349 8.13 -0.61 11.45
N ALA A 350 8.42 0.05 12.59
CA ALA A 350 9.74 0.06 13.20
C ALA A 350 10.18 -1.35 13.62
N PHE A 351 9.27 -2.13 14.23
CA PHE A 351 9.52 -3.51 14.61
C PHE A 351 9.85 -4.40 13.41
N ALA A 352 9.04 -4.35 12.35
CA ALA A 352 9.28 -5.14 11.15
C ALA A 352 10.66 -4.83 10.55
N ARG A 353 11.06 -3.56 10.48
CA ARG A 353 12.37 -3.15 9.96
C ARG A 353 13.52 -3.81 10.71
N VAL A 354 13.54 -3.70 12.05
CA VAL A 354 14.63 -4.29 12.83
C VAL A 354 14.56 -5.82 12.84
N ALA A 355 13.37 -6.40 12.71
CA ALA A 355 13.19 -7.86 12.68
C ALA A 355 13.69 -8.49 11.38
N ILE A 356 13.60 -7.80 10.24
CA ILE A 356 13.94 -8.37 8.92
C ILE A 356 15.23 -7.81 8.32
N ALA A 357 15.88 -6.84 8.96
CA ALA A 357 17.20 -6.38 8.51
C ALA A 357 18.30 -7.37 8.94
N GLU A 358 19.19 -7.73 8.02
CA GLU A 358 20.22 -8.76 8.22
C GLU A 358 21.09 -8.51 9.47
N ASN A 359 21.39 -7.24 9.75
CA ASN A 359 22.26 -6.83 10.86
C ASN A 359 21.55 -6.78 12.22
N THR A 360 20.21 -6.78 12.27
CA THR A 360 19.44 -6.62 13.52
C THR A 360 18.46 -7.76 13.79
N ALA A 361 18.21 -8.63 12.82
CA ALA A 361 17.30 -9.77 12.95
C ALA A 361 17.66 -10.69 14.13
N GLU A 362 18.97 -10.90 14.37
CA GLU A 362 19.46 -11.68 15.52
C GLU A 362 19.16 -11.00 16.86
N VAL A 363 19.31 -9.67 16.94
CA VAL A 363 19.02 -8.90 18.15
C VAL A 363 17.54 -9.03 18.53
N VAL A 364 16.64 -9.00 17.55
CA VAL A 364 15.20 -9.18 17.79
C VAL A 364 14.89 -10.59 18.28
N GLN A 365 15.52 -11.61 17.69
CA GLN A 365 15.39 -13.00 18.15
C GLN A 365 15.91 -13.19 19.58
N GLN A 366 17.09 -12.65 19.89
CA GLN A 366 17.65 -12.68 21.23
C GLN A 366 16.74 -11.95 22.23
N LYS A 367 16.18 -10.80 21.85
CA LYS A 367 15.27 -10.08 22.73
C LYS A 367 13.99 -10.89 23.02
N ALA A 368 13.50 -11.63 22.03
CA ALA A 368 12.37 -12.53 22.20
C ALA A 368 12.66 -13.72 23.13
N THR A 369 13.88 -14.29 23.07
CA THR A 369 14.29 -15.36 24.01
C THR A 369 14.45 -14.83 25.43
N GLU A 370 14.85 -13.56 25.60
CA GLU A 370 14.89 -12.83 26.87
C GLU A 370 13.51 -12.32 27.34
N ARG A 371 12.43 -12.62 26.59
CA ARG A 371 11.04 -12.23 26.84
C ARG A 371 10.77 -10.73 26.64
N LEU A 372 10.45 -10.35 25.40
CA LEU A 372 9.89 -9.05 25.02
C LEU A 372 8.66 -8.69 25.86
N ARG A 373 8.55 -7.41 26.19
CA ARG A 373 7.41 -6.78 26.85
C ARG A 373 6.81 -5.73 25.92
N GLU A 374 5.59 -5.30 26.19
CA GLU A 374 4.93 -4.27 25.35
C GLU A 374 5.75 -2.98 25.29
N ARG A 375 6.34 -2.54 26.41
CA ARG A 375 7.23 -1.36 26.46
C ARG A 375 8.49 -1.46 25.60
N ASP A 376 8.85 -2.65 25.13
CA ASP A 376 10.01 -2.85 24.25
C ASP A 376 9.63 -2.67 22.78
N ILE A 377 8.32 -2.63 22.45
CA ILE A 377 7.79 -2.61 21.08
C ILE A 377 6.82 -1.45 20.82
N ILE A 378 6.25 -0.81 21.83
CA ILE A 378 5.38 0.37 21.65
C ILE A 378 5.82 1.46 22.63
N PRO A 379 5.95 2.73 22.18
CA PRO A 379 6.30 3.82 23.07
C PRO A 379 5.15 4.13 24.03
N SER A 380 5.40 5.00 25.00
CA SER A 380 4.31 5.52 25.82
C SER A 380 3.29 6.25 24.95
N LEU A 381 2.02 5.88 25.10
CA LEU A 381 0.87 6.49 24.41
C LEU A 381 0.30 7.68 25.20
N THR A 382 0.79 7.92 26.42
CA THR A 382 0.27 8.96 27.30
C THR A 382 0.37 10.34 26.64
N GLY A 383 -0.74 11.07 26.65
CA GLY A 383 -0.85 12.43 26.13
C GLY A 383 -1.01 12.53 24.60
N LEU A 384 -1.04 11.41 23.88
CA LEU A 384 -1.37 11.42 22.45
C LEU A 384 -2.87 11.66 22.26
N PRO A 385 -3.28 12.59 21.38
CA PRO A 385 -4.69 12.85 21.10
C PRO A 385 -5.33 11.71 20.30
N GLU A 386 -6.57 11.35 20.62
CA GLU A 386 -7.35 10.36 19.88
C GLU A 386 -8.82 10.76 19.76
N GLY A 387 -9.53 10.13 18.82
CA GLY A 387 -10.97 10.33 18.62
C GLY A 387 -11.34 11.72 18.06
N LEU A 388 -10.46 12.34 17.27
CA LEU A 388 -10.68 13.69 16.77
C LEU A 388 -11.64 13.68 15.57
N SER A 389 -12.77 14.37 15.69
CA SER A 389 -13.65 14.62 14.54
C SER A 389 -12.95 15.49 13.48
N LYS A 390 -13.44 15.49 12.22
CA LYS A 390 -12.92 16.40 11.18
C LYS A 390 -12.87 17.87 11.64
N LYS A 391 -13.92 18.33 12.34
CA LYS A 391 -14.00 19.71 12.85
C LYS A 391 -12.93 20.00 13.91
N GLU A 392 -12.70 19.07 14.83
CA GLU A 392 -11.67 19.24 15.87
C GLU A 392 -10.26 19.14 15.33
N PHE A 393 -10.02 18.18 14.42
CA PHE A 393 -8.77 18.04 13.70
C PHE A 393 -8.45 19.33 12.94
N SER A 394 -9.39 19.83 12.13
CA SER A 394 -9.23 21.08 11.37
C SER A 394 -9.03 22.29 12.28
N ARG A 395 -9.70 22.34 13.45
CA ARG A 395 -9.49 23.44 14.40
C ARG A 395 -8.09 23.41 15.02
N ARG A 396 -7.58 22.23 15.39
CA ARG A 396 -6.31 22.09 16.13
C ARG A 396 -5.10 22.06 15.21
N TYR A 397 -5.22 21.41 14.07
CA TYR A 397 -4.14 21.14 13.14
C TYR A 397 -4.32 21.81 11.79
N LYS A 398 -5.52 22.33 11.46
CA LYS A 398 -5.88 22.87 10.13
C LYS A 398 -5.94 21.79 9.06
N GLU A 399 -4.82 21.13 8.83
CA GLU A 399 -4.60 20.14 7.80
C GLU A 399 -3.45 19.20 8.20
N VAL A 400 -3.30 18.13 7.43
CA VAL A 400 -2.15 17.22 7.50
C VAL A 400 -0.88 17.97 7.15
N ASP A 401 0.26 17.59 7.72
CA ASP A 401 1.54 18.31 7.54
C ASP A 401 1.52 19.78 7.98
N SER A 402 0.52 20.25 8.73
CA SER A 402 0.69 21.53 9.44
C SER A 402 1.85 21.43 10.44
N PRO A 403 2.47 22.56 10.85
CA PRO A 403 3.51 22.53 11.87
C PRO A 403 3.07 21.78 13.15
N ALA A 404 1.85 22.04 13.62
CA ALA A 404 1.29 21.38 14.81
C ALA A 404 1.05 19.88 14.60
N TYR A 405 0.67 19.45 13.40
CA TYR A 405 0.54 18.03 13.07
C TYR A 405 1.90 17.34 13.08
N ARG A 406 2.89 17.93 12.38
CA ARG A 406 4.26 17.40 12.32
C ARG A 406 4.92 17.31 13.69
N GLU A 407 4.64 18.23 14.60
CA GLU A 407 5.11 18.16 15.98
C GLU A 407 4.60 16.91 16.71
N GLN A 408 3.33 16.53 16.51
CA GLN A 408 2.78 15.30 17.11
C GLN A 408 3.42 14.04 16.51
N VAL A 409 3.58 13.99 15.18
CA VAL A 409 4.26 12.86 14.52
C VAL A 409 5.73 12.77 14.96
N ALA A 410 6.42 13.90 15.05
CA ALA A 410 7.80 13.96 15.54
C ALA A 410 7.93 13.51 17.00
N LEU A 411 6.96 13.84 17.85
CA LEU A 411 6.90 13.35 19.22
C LEU A 411 6.78 11.82 19.28
N ILE A 412 5.93 11.22 18.45
CA ILE A 412 5.82 9.75 18.35
C ILE A 412 7.15 9.15 17.89
N GLN A 413 7.74 9.72 16.82
CA GLN A 413 9.01 9.25 16.28
C GLN A 413 10.15 9.36 17.30
N GLN A 414 10.20 10.43 18.08
CA GLN A 414 11.18 10.58 19.15
C GLN A 414 11.02 9.48 20.20
N ARG A 415 9.80 9.25 20.68
CA ARG A 415 9.54 8.20 21.68
C ARG A 415 9.88 6.79 21.15
N LEU A 416 9.71 6.55 19.85
CA LEU A 416 10.15 5.31 19.21
C LEU A 416 11.67 5.17 19.18
N ASN A 417 12.38 6.25 18.88
CA ASN A 417 13.84 6.26 18.86
C ASN A 417 14.44 6.09 20.26
N ASP A 418 13.68 6.37 21.32
CA ASP A 418 14.10 6.12 22.71
C ASP A 418 13.99 4.63 23.11
N LEU A 419 13.35 3.78 22.29
CA LEU A 419 13.25 2.34 22.55
C LEU A 419 14.53 1.62 22.13
N PRO A 420 15.24 0.92 23.05
CA PRO A 420 16.51 0.27 22.74
C PRO A 420 16.45 -0.75 21.60
N LEU A 421 15.29 -1.37 21.37
CA LEU A 421 15.10 -2.34 20.29
C LEU A 421 15.18 -1.71 18.89
N TYR A 422 14.86 -0.41 18.78
CA TYR A 422 14.80 0.32 17.51
C TYR A 422 16.06 1.14 17.22
N THR A 423 16.98 1.20 18.19
CA THR A 423 18.33 1.75 18.05
C THR A 423 19.40 0.70 18.40
N PRO A 424 19.41 -0.45 17.70
CA PRO A 424 20.31 -1.56 18.00
C PRO A 424 21.78 -1.28 17.66
#